data_AF-A0A958ALZ1-F1
#
_entry.id   AF-A0A958ALZ1-F1
#
_cell.length_a   1.000
_cell.length_b   1.000
_cell.length_c   1.000
_cell.angle_alpha   90.00
_cell.angle_beta   90.00
_cell.angle_gamma   90.00
#
_symmetry.space_group_name_H-M   'P 1'
#
loop_
_entity.id
_entity.type
_entity.pdbx_description
1 polymer ?
#
loop_
_entity_poly.entity_id
_entity_poly.type
_entity_poly.pdbx_seq_one_letter_code
_entity_poly.pdbx_strand_id
1 'polypeptide(L)'
;PVTPGPIKPAHELLGEMHLELGDPAAALAEFETAQAIEPNRFWGWYDAAQAAEQAGDLEKAKGYYTTLVEMVGADSARPEVAEAQAFLAAQ
;
A
#
# COMPACT_ATOMS: atom_id res chain seq x y z
N PRO A 1 24.04 -7.75 21.17
CA PRO A 1 22.98 -8.43 20.39
C PRO A 1 22.22 -7.41 19.54
N VAL A 2 22.43 -7.41 18.24
CA VAL A 2 21.53 -6.69 17.32
C VAL A 2 20.36 -7.62 17.06
N THR A 3 19.22 -7.33 17.68
CA THR A 3 17.95 -7.93 17.26
C THR A 3 17.75 -7.48 15.81
N PRO A 4 17.56 -8.38 14.82
CA PRO A 4 17.19 -7.95 13.48
C PRO A 4 15.98 -7.01 13.59
N GLY A 5 15.98 -5.93 12.82
CA GLY A 5 14.82 -5.05 12.72
C GLY A 5 13.57 -5.85 12.33
N PRO A 6 12.36 -5.30 12.56
CA PRO A 6 11.12 -5.99 12.23
C PRO A 6 11.14 -6.44 10.77
N ILE A 7 10.95 -7.74 10.57
CA ILE A 7 10.94 -8.37 9.25
C ILE A 7 9.67 -7.91 8.52
N LYS A 8 9.76 -7.65 7.22
CA LYS A 8 8.57 -7.31 6.41
C LYS A 8 7.53 -8.44 6.56
N PRO A 9 6.24 -8.12 6.79
CA PRO A 9 5.21 -9.14 6.94
C PRO A 9 5.16 -10.05 5.72
N ALA A 10 4.97 -11.36 5.94
CA ALA A 10 4.98 -12.37 4.88
C ALA A 10 3.94 -12.08 3.79
N HIS A 11 2.76 -11.59 4.18
CA HIS A 11 1.69 -11.23 3.26
C HIS A 11 2.05 -10.03 2.39
N GLU A 12 2.77 -9.04 2.90
CA GLU A 12 3.22 -7.93 2.04
C GLU A 12 4.26 -8.40 1.01
N LEU A 13 5.19 -9.27 1.42
CA LEU A 13 6.17 -9.86 0.50
C LEU A 13 5.47 -10.67 -0.61
N LEU A 14 4.45 -11.45 -0.23
CA LEU A 14 3.67 -12.20 -1.21
C LEU A 14 2.87 -11.27 -2.13
N GLY A 15 2.30 -10.19 -1.60
CA GLY A 15 1.63 -9.16 -2.39
C GLY A 15 2.56 -8.52 -3.43
N GLU A 16 3.79 -8.16 -3.04
CA GLU A 16 4.80 -7.65 -3.97
C GLU A 16 5.12 -8.65 -5.08
N MET A 17 5.29 -9.94 -4.73
CA MET A 17 5.53 -10.99 -5.73
C MET A 17 4.34 -11.13 -6.70
N HIS A 18 3.10 -10.99 -6.23
CA HIS A 18 1.93 -11.00 -7.09
C HIS A 18 1.90 -9.79 -8.04
N LEU A 19 2.29 -8.60 -7.59
CA LEU A 19 2.45 -7.43 -8.46
C LEU A 19 3.51 -7.66 -9.53
N GLU A 20 4.68 -8.20 -9.16
CA GLU A 20 5.75 -8.53 -10.11
C GLU A 20 5.30 -9.56 -11.16
N LEU A 21 4.39 -10.46 -10.78
CA LEU A 21 3.79 -11.46 -11.68
C LEU A 21 2.61 -10.95 -12.50
N GLY A 22 2.19 -9.69 -12.29
CA GLY A 22 1.05 -9.08 -13.00
C GLY A 22 -0.32 -9.57 -12.53
N ASP A 23 -0.43 -10.04 -11.28
CA ASP A 23 -1.68 -10.41 -10.63
C ASP A 23 -2.04 -9.41 -9.50
N PRO A 24 -2.49 -8.20 -9.85
CA PRO A 24 -2.76 -7.16 -8.86
C PRO A 24 -3.97 -7.47 -7.97
N ALA A 25 -4.89 -8.32 -8.42
CA ALA A 25 -6.03 -8.74 -7.62
C ALA A 25 -5.61 -9.67 -6.47
N ALA A 26 -4.74 -10.64 -6.76
CA ALA A 26 -4.15 -11.47 -5.71
C ALA A 26 -3.26 -10.64 -4.77
N ALA A 27 -2.47 -9.70 -5.32
CA ALA A 27 -1.65 -8.81 -4.51
C ALA A 27 -2.46 -8.00 -3.50
N LEU A 28 -3.58 -7.42 -3.95
CA LEU A 28 -4.46 -6.65 -3.10
C LEU A 28 -5.00 -7.48 -1.94
N ALA A 29 -5.43 -8.72 -2.19
CA ALA A 29 -5.94 -9.61 -1.14
C ALA A 29 -4.87 -9.90 -0.06
N GLU A 30 -3.62 -10.07 -0.48
CA GLU A 30 -2.49 -10.28 0.43
C GLU A 30 -2.19 -9.01 1.25
N PHE A 31 -2.21 -7.82 0.64
CA PHE A 31 -2.03 -6.57 1.38
C PHE A 31 -3.17 -6.29 2.36
N GLU A 32 -4.43 -6.56 2.00
CA GLU A 32 -5.57 -6.46 2.92
C GLU A 32 -5.40 -7.41 4.11
N THR A 33 -4.90 -8.62 3.87
CA THR A 33 -4.59 -9.60 4.91
C THR A 33 -3.46 -9.10 5.81
N ALA A 34 -2.38 -8.56 5.23
CA ALA A 34 -1.28 -7.96 5.99
C ALA A 34 -1.79 -6.83 6.89
N GLN A 35 -2.65 -5.97 6.35
CA GLN A 35 -3.22 -4.83 7.07
C GLN A 35 -4.13 -5.25 8.23
N ALA A 36 -4.83 -6.38 8.11
CA ALA A 36 -5.65 -6.92 9.19
C ALA A 36 -4.80 -7.46 10.36
N ILE A 37 -3.61 -8.00 10.07
CA ILE A 37 -2.69 -8.54 11.08
C ILE A 37 -1.85 -7.44 11.71
N GLU A 38 -1.33 -6.54 10.88
CA GLU A 38 -0.43 -5.44 11.25
C GLU A 38 -1.00 -4.11 10.74
N PRO A 39 -2.02 -3.57 11.42
CA PRO A 39 -2.68 -2.35 10.97
C PRO A 39 -1.76 -1.13 11.06
N ASN A 40 -2.07 -0.15 10.24
CA ASN A 40 -1.43 1.17 10.19
C ASN A 40 0.05 1.15 9.77
N ARG A 41 0.43 0.21 8.91
CA ARG A 41 1.76 0.19 8.31
C ARG A 41 1.78 1.04 7.03
N PHE A 42 2.70 2.01 6.99
CA PHE A 42 2.83 2.93 5.85
C PHE A 42 2.94 2.22 4.50
N TRP A 43 3.88 1.27 4.39
CA TRP A 43 4.10 0.52 3.16
C TRP A 43 2.91 -0.37 2.79
N GLY A 44 2.24 -0.97 3.77
CA GLY A 44 1.04 -1.78 3.52
C GLY A 44 -0.08 -0.96 2.86
N TRP A 45 -0.29 0.28 3.28
CA TRP A 45 -1.27 1.16 2.64
C TRP A 45 -0.87 1.61 1.24
N TYR A 46 0.41 1.91 1.03
CA TYR A 46 0.92 2.32 -0.29
C TYR A 46 0.86 1.17 -1.29
N ASP A 47 1.39 0.01 -0.92
CA ASP A 47 1.42 -1.17 -1.79
C ASP A 47 -0.02 -1.66 -2.10
N ALA A 48 -0.94 -1.60 -1.12
CA ALA A 48 -2.36 -1.89 -1.33
C ALA A 48 -3.03 -0.91 -2.31
N ALA A 49 -2.70 0.39 -2.22
CA ALA A 49 -3.24 1.40 -3.11
C ALA A 49 -2.78 1.19 -4.55
N GLN A 50 -1.49 0.91 -4.75
CA GLN A 50 -0.93 0.57 -6.06
C GLN A 50 -1.52 -0.72 -6.63
N ALA A 51 -1.73 -1.74 -5.79
CA ALA A 51 -2.36 -2.98 -6.21
C ALA A 51 -3.82 -2.77 -6.62
N ALA A 52 -4.60 -2.01 -5.85
CA ALA A 52 -5.98 -1.67 -6.19
C ALA A 52 -6.08 -0.86 -7.48
N GLU A 53 -5.18 0.10 -7.69
CA GLU A 53 -5.09 0.88 -8.92
C GLU A 53 -4.82 -0.02 -10.14
N GLN A 54 -3.85 -0.92 -10.05
CA GLN A 54 -3.52 -1.86 -11.13
C GLN A 54 -4.62 -2.91 -11.37
N ALA A 55 -5.37 -3.26 -10.33
CA ALA A 55 -6.53 -4.14 -10.42
C ALA A 55 -7.77 -3.44 -11.03
N GLY A 56 -7.72 -2.11 -11.20
CA GLY A 56 -8.84 -1.30 -11.69
C GLY A 56 -9.90 -0.98 -10.64
N ASP A 57 -9.65 -1.28 -9.36
CA ASP A 57 -10.53 -0.92 -8.24
C ASP A 57 -10.17 0.49 -7.73
N LEU A 58 -10.58 1.49 -8.52
CA LEU A 58 -10.23 2.88 -8.29
C LEU A 58 -10.88 3.43 -7.00
N GLU A 59 -12.02 2.89 -6.57
CA GLU A 59 -12.64 3.28 -5.29
C GLU A 59 -11.77 2.84 -4.11
N LYS A 60 -11.30 1.59 -4.11
CA LYS A 60 -10.37 1.12 -3.08
C LYS A 60 -9.04 1.86 -3.13
N ALA A 61 -8.47 2.04 -4.31
CA ALA A 61 -7.22 2.79 -4.49
C ALA A 61 -7.32 4.20 -3.87
N LYS A 62 -8.41 4.91 -4.18
CA LYS A 62 -8.71 6.23 -3.60
C LYS A 62 -8.78 6.18 -2.07
N GLY A 63 -9.47 5.18 -1.51
CA GLY A 63 -9.57 5.00 -0.06
C GLY A 63 -8.21 4.76 0.61
N TYR A 64 -7.37 3.90 0.03
CA TYR A 64 -6.05 3.60 0.58
C TYR A 64 -5.08 4.77 0.46
N TYR A 65 -5.03 5.46 -0.69
CA TYR A 65 -4.21 6.66 -0.85
C TYR A 65 -4.66 7.78 0.09
N THR A 66 -5.96 7.96 0.32
CA THR A 66 -6.46 8.93 1.30
C THR A 66 -5.95 8.60 2.71
N THR A 67 -6.08 7.33 3.11
CA THR A 67 -5.59 6.85 4.42
C THR A 67 -4.08 7.04 4.57
N LEU A 68 -3.32 6.79 3.51
CA LEU A 68 -1.87 6.99 3.47
C LEU A 68 -1.49 8.47 3.70
N VAL A 69 -2.16 9.38 2.99
CA VAL A 69 -1.92 10.83 3.12
C VAL A 69 -2.34 11.33 4.50
N GLU A 70 -3.46 10.86 5.05
CA GLU A 70 -3.91 11.21 6.40
C GLU A 70 -2.93 10.73 7.49
N MET A 71 -2.33 9.55 7.31
CA MET A 71 -1.39 8.99 8.27
C MET A 71 -0.08 9.78 8.36
N VAL A 72 0.47 10.20 7.23
CA VAL A 72 1.78 10.87 7.18
C VAL A 72 1.66 12.39 7.20
N GLY A 73 0.51 12.92 6.81
CA GLY A 73 0.27 14.33 6.59
C GLY A 73 0.62 14.75 5.16
N ALA A 74 -0.19 15.67 4.63
CA ALA A 74 -0.08 16.17 3.26
C ALA A 74 1.24 16.91 2.95
N ASP A 75 1.96 17.39 3.98
CA ASP A 75 3.23 18.12 3.86
C ASP A 75 4.46 17.21 3.83
N SER A 76 4.26 15.89 3.77
CA SER A 76 5.35 14.92 3.72
C SER A 76 6.19 15.06 2.45
N ALA A 77 7.52 15.09 2.60
CA ALA A 77 8.45 15.09 1.47
C ALA A 77 8.65 13.70 0.82
N ARG A 78 7.83 12.72 1.20
CA ARG A 78 7.90 11.35 0.70
C ARG A 78 7.33 11.27 -0.72
N PRO A 79 8.05 10.65 -1.68
CA PRO A 79 7.56 10.52 -3.05
C PRO A 79 6.23 9.75 -3.11
N GLU A 80 6.05 8.74 -2.25
CA GLU A 80 4.83 7.92 -2.21
C GLU A 80 3.59 8.76 -1.83
N VAL A 81 3.76 9.78 -0.98
CA VAL A 81 2.67 10.70 -0.61
C VAL A 81 2.36 11.65 -1.77
N ALA A 82 3.38 12.09 -2.51
CA ALA A 82 3.17 12.90 -3.71
C ALA A 82 2.45 12.11 -4.82
N GLU A 83 2.79 10.83 -5.01
CA GLU A 83 2.10 9.93 -5.93
C GLU A 83 0.65 9.71 -5.52
N ALA A 84 0.40 9.44 -4.23
CA ALA A 84 -0.94 9.33 -3.69
C ALA A 84 -1.78 10.59 -3.93
N GLN A 85 -1.22 11.77 -3.67
CA GLN A 85 -1.90 13.04 -3.94
C GLN A 85 -2.15 13.28 -5.43
N ALA A 86 -1.20 12.93 -6.29
CA ALA A 86 -1.36 13.04 -7.74
C ALA A 86 -2.50 12.15 -8.24
N PHE A 87 -2.59 10.90 -7.75
CA PHE A 87 -3.69 9.99 -8.04
C PHE A 87 -5.03 10.57 -7.57
N LEU A 88 -5.10 11.05 -6.33
CA LEU A 88 -6.31 11.62 -5.75
C LEU A 88 -6.78 12.91 -6.47
N ALA A 89 -5.86 13.67 -7.06
CA ALA A 89 -6.19 14.86 -7.85
C ALA A 89 -6.61 14.55 -9.29
N ALA A 90 -6.22 13.37 -9.82
CA ALA A 90 -6.56 12.92 -11.17
C ALA A 90 -7.91 12.18 -11.26
N GLN A 91 -8.47 11.77 -10.11
CA GLN A 91 -9.78 11.14 -9.95
C GLN A 91 -10.89 12.16 -9.66
#